data_AF-A0A7J7P3S2-F1
#
_entry.id   AF-A0A7J7P3S2-F1
#
_cell.length_a   1.000
_cell.length_b   1.000
_cell.length_c   1.000
_cell.angle_alpha   90.00
_cell.angle_beta   90.00
_cell.angle_gamma   90.00
#
_symmetry.space_group_name_H-M   'P 1'
#
loop_
_entity.id
_entity.type
_entity.pdbx_description
1 polymer ?
#
loop_
_entity_poly.entity_id
_entity_poly.type
_entity_poly.pdbx_seq_one_letter_code
_entity_poly.pdbx_strand_id
1 'polypeptide(L)'
;MCDDSGNLMAIAQQVINQKQQLEQQQQLLLEQEEKNKQHQQQQQQQQQRQFGTSESTQFDLSPSPSDLSRLLFSDCRKTAHDSPSPPPAKIARVSLPEVAKEIEIADSTHWSSSKLLKSLINCSGIVDSDPDWAAISLIQLRKHVNDRGSPVERLGFYVLNALQSRISSNMMQNLAMVDVSLENFANTYAAFSEACPYSKFAHLTANQEILEATKSASMIHIIDFGIVNGVQWPALLQCFATRSTGKPSRIRISGKIRANPEGEISISFRICIPVPFLGKAPSRFLMATGNRLLEFAKAFDLNIEFEPILTPIQELDHSCFKIDQGDAVVVNFVLQLYNLLDETPIAVERALRLAKALNPTIVTLAEYEVSLNNVDFLDRFKNALTYYKAVFESIDSCFAREAEERLRIEKYLFGQRIACIVGSTITERTEKKEQWKAIMESCGFQKIQISHYSVSQADHLLSNYSPKFSYVERDRAYLSITWGEVEVITVTLWH
;
A
#
# COMPACT_ATOMS: atom_id res chain seq x y z
N MET A 1 8.65 57.65 33.14
CA MET A 1 8.33 56.21 33.19
C MET A 1 6.82 55.98 32.98
N CYS A 2 6.18 56.60 31.98
CA CYS A 2 4.73 56.45 31.76
C CYS A 2 4.30 56.22 30.29
N ASP A 3 5.22 55.86 29.38
CA ASP A 3 4.86 55.64 27.96
C ASP A 3 4.78 54.14 27.55
N ASP A 4 5.30 53.20 28.36
CA ASP A 4 5.34 51.78 27.99
C ASP A 4 4.07 50.97 28.36
N SER A 5 3.20 51.47 29.25
CA SER A 5 2.00 50.74 29.67
C SER A 5 0.88 50.78 28.62
N GLY A 6 0.81 51.83 27.81
CA GLY A 6 -0.22 51.97 26.77
C GLY A 6 -0.05 51.00 25.61
N ASN A 7 1.21 50.69 25.26
CA ASN A 7 1.55 49.83 24.13
C ASN A 7 1.29 48.34 24.44
N LEU A 8 1.59 47.91 25.67
CA LEU A 8 1.31 46.54 26.15
C LEU A 8 -0.20 46.25 26.25
N MET A 9 -1.00 47.23 26.66
CA MET A 9 -2.45 47.05 26.75
C MET A 9 -3.10 46.95 25.36
N ALA A 10 -2.59 47.70 24.38
CA ALA A 10 -3.04 47.62 22.99
C ALA A 10 -2.71 46.25 22.35
N ILE A 11 -1.51 45.71 22.60
CA ILE A 11 -1.10 44.39 22.11
C ILE A 11 -1.94 43.29 22.77
N ALA A 12 -2.18 43.36 24.09
CA ALA A 12 -3.02 42.40 24.78
C ALA A 12 -4.45 42.40 24.24
N GLN A 13 -5.03 43.57 23.98
CA GLN A 13 -6.36 43.69 23.41
C GLN A 13 -6.42 43.13 21.97
N GLN A 14 -5.37 43.33 21.18
CA GLN A 14 -5.29 42.79 19.82
C GLN A 14 -5.20 41.25 19.81
N VAL A 15 -4.46 40.66 20.74
CA VAL A 15 -4.37 39.19 20.89
C VAL A 15 -5.71 38.60 21.34
N ILE A 16 -6.42 39.26 22.26
CA ILE A 16 -7.76 38.83 22.68
C ILE A 16 -8.75 38.87 21.51
N ASN A 17 -8.72 39.92 20.70
CA ASN A 17 -9.59 40.03 19.53
C ASN A 17 -9.26 38.98 18.46
N GLN A 18 -7.98 38.67 18.23
CA GLN A 18 -7.57 37.60 17.32
C GLN A 18 -8.02 36.23 17.81
N LYS A 19 -7.92 35.96 19.11
CA LYS A 19 -8.40 34.71 19.71
C LYS A 19 -9.91 34.54 19.55
N GLN A 20 -10.68 35.60 19.79
CA GLN A 20 -12.14 35.59 19.60
C GLN A 20 -12.54 35.37 18.13
N GLN A 21 -11.80 35.95 17.18
CA GLN A 21 -12.03 35.69 15.75
C GLN A 21 -11.74 34.25 15.36
N LEU A 22 -10.68 33.64 15.90
CA LEU A 22 -10.34 32.24 15.66
C LEU A 22 -11.41 31.29 16.21
N GLU A 23 -11.90 31.57 17.43
CA GLU A 23 -12.98 30.78 18.06
C GLU A 23 -14.28 30.87 17.26
N GLN A 24 -14.65 32.06 16.74
CA GLN A 24 -15.81 32.22 15.86
C GLN A 24 -15.65 31.48 14.53
N GLN A 25 -14.46 31.47 13.93
CA GLN A 25 -14.20 30.70 12.70
C GLN A 25 -14.30 29.18 12.93
N GLN A 26 -13.79 28.68 14.06
CA GLN A 26 -13.95 27.28 14.43
C GLN A 26 -15.41 26.89 14.62
N GLN A 27 -16.20 27.76 15.25
CA GLN A 27 -17.63 27.49 15.48
C GLN A 27 -18.42 27.45 14.18
N LEU A 28 -18.13 28.35 13.23
CA LEU A 28 -18.72 28.33 11.88
C LEU A 28 -18.33 27.08 11.08
N LEU A 29 -17.09 26.60 11.21
CA LEU A 29 -16.64 25.36 10.58
C LEU A 29 -17.39 24.14 11.14
N LEU A 30 -17.56 24.06 12.45
CA LEU A 30 -18.31 22.98 13.10
C LEU A 30 -19.79 22.98 12.69
N GLU A 31 -20.43 24.15 12.61
CA GLU A 31 -21.81 24.26 12.10
C GLU A 31 -21.94 23.85 10.63
N GLN A 32 -20.93 24.15 9.81
CA GLN A 32 -20.91 23.76 8.40
C GLN A 32 -20.73 22.23 8.26
N GLU A 33 -19.90 21.62 9.09
CA GLU A 33 -19.74 20.16 9.13
C GLU A 33 -21.04 19.45 9.58
N GLU A 34 -21.75 19.99 10.57
CA GLU A 34 -23.05 19.44 10.99
C GLU A 34 -24.10 19.56 9.89
N LYS A 35 -24.17 20.69 9.19
CA LYS A 35 -25.07 20.86 8.03
C LYS A 35 -24.73 19.87 6.91
N ASN A 36 -23.45 19.64 6.64
CA ASN A 36 -23.01 18.67 5.64
C ASN A 36 -23.39 17.24 6.03
N LYS A 37 -23.23 16.86 7.31
CA LYS A 37 -23.66 15.56 7.84
C LYS A 37 -25.17 15.36 7.72
N GLN A 38 -25.97 16.38 8.07
CA GLN A 38 -27.43 16.34 7.92
C GLN A 38 -27.86 16.20 6.46
N HIS A 39 -27.19 16.91 5.55
CA HIS A 39 -27.48 16.81 4.11
C HIS A 39 -27.16 15.41 3.55
N GLN A 40 -26.04 14.82 3.96
CA GLN A 40 -25.69 13.43 3.61
C GLN A 40 -26.71 12.42 4.13
N GLN A 41 -27.19 12.60 5.37
CA GLN A 41 -28.21 11.73 5.96
C GLN A 41 -29.54 11.84 5.22
N GLN A 42 -29.94 13.05 4.79
CA GLN A 42 -31.15 13.25 3.99
C GLN A 42 -31.04 12.62 2.59
N GLN A 43 -29.87 12.69 1.95
CA GLN A 43 -29.62 12.02 0.67
C GLN A 43 -29.71 10.49 0.79
N GLN A 44 -29.15 9.90 1.86
CA GLN A 44 -29.26 8.47 2.12
C GLN A 44 -30.72 8.04 2.37
N GLN A 45 -31.50 8.82 3.10
CA GLN A 45 -32.92 8.53 3.31
C GLN A 45 -33.75 8.69 2.02
N GLN A 46 -33.40 9.63 1.14
CA GLN A 46 -34.06 9.75 -0.18
C GLN A 46 -33.75 8.57 -1.11
N GLN A 47 -32.50 8.08 -1.10
CA GLN A 47 -32.12 6.88 -1.88
C GLN A 47 -32.84 5.62 -1.37
N GLN A 48 -33.00 5.46 -0.04
CA GLN A 48 -33.77 4.34 0.52
C GLN A 48 -35.26 4.41 0.19
N ARG A 49 -35.85 5.61 0.09
CA ARG A 49 -37.25 5.77 -0.36
C ARG A 49 -37.46 5.49 -1.85
N GLN A 50 -36.45 5.73 -2.71
CA GLN A 50 -36.53 5.40 -4.13
C GLN A 50 -36.46 3.89 -4.42
N PHE A 51 -35.87 3.09 -3.52
CA PHE A 51 -35.82 1.62 -3.63
C PHE A 51 -36.98 0.90 -2.90
N GLY A 52 -37.82 1.62 -2.15
CA GLY A 52 -38.94 1.07 -1.39
C GLY A 52 -40.30 1.02 -2.10
N THR A 53 -40.41 1.51 -3.34
CA THR A 53 -41.68 1.50 -4.10
C THR A 53 -41.57 0.59 -5.32
N SER A 54 -41.69 -0.72 -5.10
CA SER A 54 -41.96 -1.71 -6.15
C SER A 54 -42.64 -2.92 -5.52
N GLU A 55 -43.90 -2.77 -5.09
CA GLU A 55 -44.74 -3.89 -4.68
C GLU A 55 -45.62 -4.38 -5.86
N SER A 56 -45.58 -5.71 -6.01
CA SER A 56 -46.69 -6.60 -6.37
C SER A 56 -47.41 -6.44 -7.71
N THR A 57 -47.17 -7.40 -8.59
CA THR A 57 -48.28 -8.13 -9.23
C THR A 57 -48.06 -9.63 -9.05
N GLN A 58 -48.92 -10.23 -8.22
CA GLN A 58 -49.09 -11.67 -8.10
C GLN A 58 -49.56 -12.25 -9.43
N PHE A 59 -48.95 -13.34 -9.88
CA PHE A 59 -49.70 -14.46 -10.45
C PHE A 59 -49.10 -15.76 -9.90
N ASP A 60 -49.98 -16.51 -9.25
CA ASP A 60 -49.79 -17.83 -8.68
C ASP A 60 -49.48 -18.87 -9.77
N LEU A 61 -48.73 -19.91 -9.39
CA LEU A 61 -48.79 -21.29 -9.89
C LEU A 61 -47.53 -22.04 -9.40
N SER A 62 -47.70 -22.82 -8.33
CA SER A 62 -46.85 -24.00 -8.06
C SER A 62 -47.08 -25.05 -9.18
N PRO A 63 -46.10 -25.93 -9.52
CA PRO A 63 -45.74 -27.06 -8.64
C PRO A 63 -44.25 -27.53 -8.66
N SER A 64 -43.89 -28.17 -7.54
CA SER A 64 -43.03 -29.37 -7.35
C SER A 64 -41.60 -29.48 -7.93
N PRO A 65 -40.61 -29.95 -7.13
CA PRO A 65 -39.22 -30.14 -7.54
C PRO A 65 -39.04 -31.42 -8.35
N SER A 66 -38.17 -31.39 -9.37
CA SER A 66 -37.63 -32.59 -9.99
C SER A 66 -36.12 -32.52 -10.12
N ASP A 67 -35.53 -33.63 -9.73
CA ASP A 67 -34.12 -33.96 -9.60
C ASP A 67 -33.35 -33.87 -10.91
N LEU A 68 -32.14 -33.31 -10.84
CA LEU A 68 -31.02 -33.70 -11.70
C LEU A 68 -29.72 -33.74 -10.87
N SER A 69 -29.77 -34.54 -9.80
CA SER A 69 -28.59 -35.23 -9.29
C SER A 69 -28.68 -36.68 -9.79
N ARG A 70 -27.85 -37.05 -10.79
CA ARG A 70 -27.41 -38.42 -11.15
C ARG A 70 -26.87 -38.47 -12.59
N LEU A 71 -25.65 -38.00 -12.78
CA LEU A 71 -24.68 -38.56 -13.71
C LEU A 71 -23.38 -38.48 -12.92
N LEU A 72 -22.89 -39.54 -12.30
CA LEU A 72 -22.12 -40.60 -12.96
C LEU A 72 -22.22 -41.83 -12.05
N PHE A 73 -22.76 -42.95 -12.56
CA PHE A 73 -22.27 -44.33 -12.38
C PHE A 73 -23.34 -45.32 -12.88
N SER A 74 -22.85 -46.40 -13.49
CA SER A 74 -23.54 -47.54 -14.15
C SER A 74 -23.96 -47.29 -15.61
N ASP A 75 -23.67 -48.15 -16.58
CA ASP A 75 -23.53 -49.60 -16.53
C ASP A 75 -22.52 -50.16 -17.55
N CYS A 76 -21.81 -51.20 -17.14
CA CYS A 76 -21.65 -52.36 -18.01
C CYS A 76 -21.68 -53.62 -17.15
N ARG A 77 -22.85 -54.25 -17.04
CA ARG A 77 -22.96 -55.64 -16.58
C ARG A 77 -22.63 -56.56 -17.74
N LYS A 78 -21.82 -57.59 -17.49
CA LYS A 78 -22.13 -58.97 -17.86
C LYS A 78 -21.26 -59.99 -17.11
N THR A 79 -21.99 -60.97 -16.56
CA THR A 79 -21.65 -62.38 -16.27
C THR A 79 -20.67 -62.72 -15.14
N ALA A 80 -21.20 -63.49 -14.19
CA ALA A 80 -20.54 -64.11 -13.06
C ALA A 80 -19.69 -65.32 -13.45
N HIS A 81 -18.57 -65.54 -12.76
CA HIS A 81 -17.99 -66.84 -12.45
C HIS A 81 -17.10 -66.74 -11.19
N ASP A 82 -17.21 -67.76 -10.33
CA ASP A 82 -16.57 -67.94 -9.03
C ASP A 82 -15.04 -67.97 -9.05
N SER A 83 -14.38 -67.37 -8.03
CA SER A 83 -13.09 -67.80 -7.44
C SER A 83 -12.68 -66.95 -6.21
N PRO A 84 -11.89 -67.48 -5.26
CA PRO A 84 -11.81 -67.00 -3.87
C PRO A 84 -10.76 -65.88 -3.64
N SER A 85 -10.99 -65.10 -2.58
CA SER A 85 -10.19 -63.94 -2.13
C SER A 85 -8.92 -64.32 -1.33
N PRO A 86 -7.79 -63.58 -1.45
CA PRO A 86 -6.62 -63.71 -0.58
C PRO A 86 -6.69 -62.73 0.63
N PRO A 87 -5.91 -62.95 1.71
CA PRO A 87 -6.04 -62.21 2.97
C PRO A 87 -5.32 -60.85 2.93
N PRO A 88 -5.66 -59.89 3.82
CA PRO A 88 -5.05 -58.57 3.83
C PRO A 88 -3.62 -58.58 4.40
N ALA A 89 -2.70 -57.91 3.70
CA ALA A 89 -1.33 -57.68 4.15
C ALA A 89 -1.26 -56.62 5.26
N LYS A 90 -0.48 -56.90 6.30
CA LYS A 90 -0.19 -55.97 7.40
C LYS A 90 0.67 -54.80 6.89
N ILE A 91 0.15 -53.58 6.99
CA ILE A 91 0.92 -52.36 6.76
C ILE A 91 1.79 -52.11 8.00
N ALA A 92 3.11 -52.07 7.81
CA ALA A 92 4.06 -51.71 8.85
C ALA A 92 3.95 -50.22 9.18
N ARG A 93 3.90 -49.89 10.49
CA ARG A 93 4.01 -48.52 10.99
C ARG A 93 5.36 -47.94 10.56
N VAL A 94 5.34 -46.93 9.70
CA VAL A 94 6.49 -46.06 9.45
C VAL A 94 6.65 -45.13 10.65
N SER A 95 7.85 -45.13 11.24
CA SER A 95 8.21 -44.29 12.39
C SER A 95 8.39 -42.83 11.95
N LEU A 96 7.80 -41.90 12.71
CA LEU A 96 7.85 -40.45 12.48
C LEU A 96 9.29 -39.89 12.57
N PRO A 97 9.67 -38.94 11.69
CA PRO A 97 10.88 -38.12 11.85
C PRO A 97 10.78 -37.22 13.10
N GLU A 98 11.90 -36.91 13.75
CA GLU A 98 11.96 -36.08 14.98
C GLU A 98 11.34 -34.69 14.83
N VAL A 99 11.29 -34.12 13.62
CA VAL A 99 10.64 -32.82 13.33
C VAL A 99 9.11 -32.87 13.53
N ALA A 100 8.49 -34.04 13.35
CA ALA A 100 7.06 -34.22 13.54
C ALA A 100 6.65 -34.37 15.02
N LYS A 101 7.60 -34.61 15.94
CA LYS A 101 7.32 -34.76 17.37
C LYS A 101 7.10 -33.42 18.10
N GLU A 102 7.55 -32.30 17.56
CA GLU A 102 7.27 -30.98 18.15
C GLU A 102 5.82 -30.50 17.94
N ILE A 103 4.99 -31.26 17.21
CA ILE A 103 3.57 -30.94 16.97
C ILE A 103 2.64 -31.66 17.96
N GLU A 104 3.16 -32.28 19.03
CA GLU A 104 2.32 -32.91 20.06
C GLU A 104 1.58 -31.88 20.95
N ILE A 105 0.27 -31.81 20.70
CA ILE A 105 -0.86 -31.70 21.64
C ILE A 105 -0.59 -30.88 22.91
N ALA A 106 -0.86 -29.58 22.83
CA ALA A 106 -1.25 -28.79 24.00
C ALA A 106 -2.74 -28.47 23.89
N ASP A 107 -3.53 -29.13 24.73
CA ASP A 107 -4.94 -28.84 25.03
C ASP A 107 -5.04 -27.51 25.82
N SER A 108 -4.63 -26.42 25.18
CA SER A 108 -4.88 -25.07 25.66
C SER A 108 -5.79 -24.39 24.65
N THR A 109 -7.02 -24.08 25.05
CA THR A 109 -8.04 -23.37 24.28
C THR A 109 -7.62 -21.98 23.77
N HIS A 110 -6.40 -21.54 24.08
CA HIS A 110 -5.79 -20.32 23.57
C HIS A 110 -4.43 -20.63 22.90
N TRP A 111 -4.41 -20.67 21.58
CA TRP A 111 -3.17 -20.79 20.81
C TRP A 111 -2.43 -19.45 20.85
N SER A 112 -1.17 -19.43 21.33
CA SER A 112 -0.44 -18.17 21.43
C SER A 112 0.01 -17.69 20.05
N SER A 113 0.03 -16.37 19.83
CA SER A 113 0.51 -15.76 18.59
C SER A 113 1.90 -16.26 18.18
N SER A 114 2.80 -16.47 19.15
CA SER A 114 4.13 -17.02 18.90
C SER A 114 4.09 -18.45 18.36
N LYS A 115 3.21 -19.31 18.90
CA LYS A 115 3.04 -20.67 18.39
C LYS A 115 2.51 -20.66 16.96
N LEU A 116 1.57 -19.77 16.62
CA LEU A 116 1.00 -19.68 15.26
C LEU A 116 2.06 -19.31 14.23
N LEU A 117 2.82 -18.26 14.52
CA LEU A 117 3.88 -17.79 13.64
C LEU A 117 4.96 -18.86 13.44
N LYS A 118 5.37 -19.55 14.52
CA LYS A 118 6.34 -20.66 14.44
C LYS A 118 5.82 -21.81 13.58
N SER A 119 4.56 -22.23 13.76
CA SER A 119 4.00 -23.32 12.96
C SER A 119 3.82 -22.94 11.48
N LEU A 120 3.49 -21.67 11.18
CA LEU A 120 3.46 -21.16 9.80
C LEU A 120 4.86 -21.19 9.16
N ILE A 121 5.91 -20.81 9.89
CA ILE A 121 7.31 -20.89 9.43
C ILE A 121 7.73 -22.35 9.22
N ASN A 122 7.40 -23.25 10.14
CA ASN A 122 7.71 -24.67 10.00
C ASN A 122 7.00 -25.27 8.76
N CYS A 123 5.74 -24.90 8.54
CA CYS A 123 4.98 -25.31 7.36
C CYS A 123 5.60 -24.78 6.06
N SER A 124 6.06 -23.52 6.04
CA SER A 124 6.69 -22.97 4.83
C SER A 124 8.06 -23.60 4.57
N GLY A 125 8.80 -24.02 5.60
CA GLY A 125 10.07 -24.73 5.45
C GLY A 125 9.96 -26.09 4.74
N ILE A 126 8.78 -26.72 4.77
CA ILE A 126 8.53 -28.02 4.13
C ILE A 126 7.66 -27.93 2.88
N VAL A 127 7.13 -26.76 2.52
CA VAL A 127 6.06 -26.63 1.49
C VAL A 127 6.50 -27.12 0.11
N ASP A 128 7.79 -26.97 -0.22
CA ASP A 128 8.35 -27.40 -1.50
C ASP A 128 8.95 -28.80 -1.45
N SER A 129 9.53 -29.19 -0.31
CA SER A 129 10.20 -30.49 -0.14
C SER A 129 9.25 -31.62 0.19
N ASP A 130 8.15 -31.33 0.87
CA ASP A 130 7.15 -32.29 1.36
C ASP A 130 5.73 -31.68 1.33
N PRO A 131 5.16 -31.51 0.13
CA PRO A 131 3.87 -30.85 -0.05
C PRO A 131 2.71 -31.60 0.62
N ASP A 132 2.80 -32.93 0.77
CA ASP A 132 1.76 -33.74 1.43
C ASP A 132 1.73 -33.45 2.94
N TRP A 133 2.89 -33.44 3.61
CA TRP A 133 2.96 -33.04 5.01
C TRP A 133 2.63 -31.57 5.23
N ALA A 134 3.03 -30.69 4.31
CA ALA A 134 2.64 -29.29 4.34
C ALA A 134 1.10 -29.15 4.28
N ALA A 135 0.42 -29.91 3.40
CA ALA A 135 -1.03 -29.89 3.31
C ALA A 135 -1.70 -30.35 4.63
N ILE A 136 -1.20 -31.41 5.26
CA ILE A 136 -1.68 -31.88 6.57
C ILE A 136 -1.48 -30.80 7.64
N SER A 137 -0.31 -30.15 7.67
CA SER A 137 0.00 -29.05 8.59
C SER A 137 -0.96 -27.87 8.40
N LEU A 138 -1.25 -27.46 7.16
CA LEU A 138 -2.21 -26.40 6.86
C LEU A 138 -3.63 -26.73 7.31
N ILE A 139 -4.08 -27.99 7.17
CA ILE A 139 -5.38 -28.43 7.69
C ILE A 139 -5.45 -28.24 9.21
N GLN A 140 -4.39 -28.59 9.94
CA GLN A 140 -4.34 -28.40 11.39
C GLN A 140 -4.30 -26.91 11.77
N LEU A 141 -3.58 -26.08 11.02
CA LEU A 141 -3.46 -24.64 11.27
C LEU A 141 -4.76 -23.87 10.97
N ARG A 142 -5.62 -24.37 10.08
CA ARG A 142 -6.87 -23.72 9.69
C ARG A 142 -7.76 -23.35 10.88
N LYS A 143 -7.77 -24.19 11.93
CA LYS A 143 -8.58 -23.96 13.14
C LYS A 143 -8.07 -22.82 14.04
N HIS A 144 -6.89 -22.27 13.73
CA HIS A 144 -6.20 -21.23 14.51
C HIS A 144 -6.05 -19.91 13.76
N VAL A 145 -6.68 -19.76 12.59
CA VAL A 145 -6.66 -18.53 11.81
C VAL A 145 -8.08 -18.02 11.59
N ASN A 146 -8.26 -16.70 11.56
CA ASN A 146 -9.56 -16.05 11.44
C ASN A 146 -9.36 -14.66 10.84
N ASP A 147 -10.07 -14.34 9.75
CA ASP A 147 -10.01 -13.05 9.05
C ASP A 147 -10.64 -11.88 9.85
N ARG A 148 -11.33 -12.19 10.95
CA ARG A 148 -11.89 -11.22 11.91
C ARG A 148 -11.27 -11.35 13.31
N GLY A 149 -10.26 -12.20 13.48
CA GLY A 149 -9.57 -12.43 14.76
C GLY A 149 -8.58 -11.33 15.15
N SER A 150 -7.66 -11.69 16.04
CA SER A 150 -6.47 -10.89 16.37
C SER A 150 -5.59 -10.64 15.14
N PRO A 151 -4.69 -9.64 15.15
CA PRO A 151 -3.81 -9.34 14.02
C PRO A 151 -3.04 -10.55 13.49
N VAL A 152 -2.58 -11.41 14.39
CA VAL A 152 -1.78 -12.60 14.04
C VAL A 152 -2.66 -13.72 13.47
N GLU A 153 -3.90 -13.88 13.93
CA GLU A 153 -4.86 -14.80 13.33
C GLU A 153 -5.28 -14.35 11.92
N ARG A 154 -5.45 -13.03 11.72
CA ARG A 154 -5.79 -12.44 10.42
C ARG A 154 -4.63 -12.55 9.42
N LEU A 155 -3.41 -12.23 9.84
CA LEU A 155 -2.22 -12.49 9.02
C LEU A 155 -2.11 -13.98 8.67
N GLY A 156 -2.27 -14.85 9.67
CA GLY A 156 -2.25 -16.29 9.49
C GLY A 156 -3.28 -16.77 8.46
N PHE A 157 -4.47 -16.16 8.41
CA PHE A 157 -5.49 -16.48 7.42
C PHE A 157 -5.02 -16.25 5.98
N TYR A 158 -4.43 -15.07 5.69
CA TYR A 158 -3.92 -14.77 4.35
C TYR A 158 -2.69 -15.61 3.98
N VAL A 159 -1.77 -15.82 4.93
CA VAL A 159 -0.56 -16.64 4.72
C VAL A 159 -0.93 -18.10 4.46
N LEU A 160 -1.87 -18.67 5.22
CA LEU A 160 -2.33 -20.04 5.03
C LEU A 160 -2.92 -20.22 3.63
N ASN A 161 -3.77 -19.29 3.17
CA ASN A 161 -4.36 -19.35 1.83
C ASN A 161 -3.29 -19.24 0.71
N ALA A 162 -2.27 -18.41 0.92
CA ALA A 162 -1.14 -18.30 0.00
C ALA A 162 -0.30 -19.59 -0.07
N LEU A 163 0.03 -20.21 1.07
CA LEU A 163 0.73 -21.49 1.13
C LEU A 163 -0.08 -22.62 0.48
N GLN A 164 -1.39 -22.65 0.69
CA GLN A 164 -2.27 -23.63 0.05
C GLN A 164 -2.25 -23.48 -1.48
N SER A 165 -2.23 -22.23 -1.97
CA SER A 165 -2.15 -21.95 -3.41
C SER A 165 -0.79 -22.35 -4.00
N ARG A 166 0.30 -22.24 -3.23
CA ARG A 166 1.63 -22.73 -3.61
C ARG A 166 1.64 -24.25 -3.80
N ILE A 167 1.08 -25.01 -2.85
CA ILE A 167 1.02 -26.48 -2.94
C ILE A 167 0.20 -26.94 -4.15
N SER A 168 -0.96 -26.32 -4.38
CA SER A 168 -1.85 -26.72 -5.48
C SER A 168 -1.33 -26.32 -6.87
N SER A 169 -0.22 -25.57 -6.97
CA SER A 169 0.29 -24.97 -8.21
C SER A 169 -0.74 -24.15 -9.01
N ASN A 170 -1.84 -23.75 -8.35
CA ASN A 170 -3.05 -23.24 -9.00
C ASN A 170 -3.27 -21.73 -8.73
N MET A 171 -2.17 -20.96 -8.72
CA MET A 171 -2.17 -19.51 -8.46
C MET A 171 -3.11 -18.76 -9.41
N MET A 172 -3.12 -19.14 -10.70
CA MET A 172 -3.88 -18.43 -11.73
C MET A 172 -5.40 -18.51 -11.55
N GLN A 173 -5.95 -19.46 -10.79
CA GLN A 173 -7.40 -19.55 -10.58
C GLN A 173 -7.87 -18.80 -9.32
N ASN A 174 -7.04 -18.71 -8.27
CA ASN A 174 -7.42 -18.03 -7.01
C ASN A 174 -7.14 -16.52 -7.04
N LEU A 175 -6.09 -16.06 -7.73
CA LEU A 175 -5.84 -14.63 -7.97
C LEU A 175 -6.76 -14.06 -9.07
N ALA A 176 -7.27 -14.90 -9.97
CA ALA A 176 -8.19 -14.50 -11.06
C ALA A 176 -9.63 -14.20 -10.60
N MET A 177 -9.93 -14.23 -9.31
CA MET A 177 -11.30 -14.16 -8.81
C MET A 177 -11.59 -13.00 -7.85
N VAL A 178 -10.86 -11.89 -7.96
CA VAL A 178 -11.42 -10.61 -7.53
C VAL A 178 -11.18 -9.54 -8.59
N ASP A 179 -12.20 -9.35 -9.42
CA ASP A 179 -12.36 -8.15 -10.24
C ASP A 179 -12.62 -6.94 -9.31
N VAL A 180 -11.56 -6.41 -8.68
CA VAL A 180 -11.65 -5.21 -7.84
C VAL A 180 -11.61 -4.00 -8.75
N SER A 181 -12.75 -3.35 -9.00
CA SER A 181 -12.78 -2.11 -9.80
C SER A 181 -11.68 -1.11 -9.35
N LEU A 182 -11.13 -0.33 -10.28
CA LEU A 182 -10.13 0.71 -9.98
C LEU A 182 -10.59 1.63 -8.86
N GLU A 183 -11.87 1.99 -8.88
CA GLU A 183 -12.52 2.81 -7.87
C GLU A 183 -12.46 2.13 -6.50
N ASN A 184 -12.74 0.84 -6.40
CA ASN A 184 -12.64 0.08 -5.16
C ASN A 184 -11.20 0.03 -4.64
N PHE A 185 -10.20 -0.17 -5.50
CA PHE A 185 -8.79 -0.14 -5.09
C PHE A 185 -8.37 1.24 -4.62
N ALA A 186 -8.69 2.29 -5.40
CA ALA A 186 -8.35 3.67 -5.06
C ALA A 186 -8.99 4.11 -3.74
N ASN A 187 -10.27 3.78 -3.52
CA ASN A 187 -10.98 4.05 -2.27
C ASN A 187 -10.37 3.27 -1.10
N THR A 188 -9.99 2.01 -1.31
CA THR A 188 -9.33 1.19 -0.28
C THR A 188 -7.96 1.77 0.11
N TYR A 189 -7.16 2.17 -0.88
CA TYR A 189 -5.86 2.81 -0.64
C TYR A 189 -6.00 4.18 0.04
N ALA A 190 -7.01 4.97 -0.34
CA ALA A 190 -7.31 6.25 0.30
C ALA A 190 -7.69 6.05 1.77
N ALA A 191 -8.57 5.09 2.07
CA ALA A 191 -8.95 4.75 3.44
C ALA A 191 -7.73 4.31 4.28
N PHE A 192 -6.85 3.49 3.71
CA PHE A 192 -5.60 3.10 4.38
C PHE A 192 -4.68 4.28 4.64
N SER A 193 -4.46 5.14 3.63
CA SER A 193 -3.60 6.33 3.74
C SER A 193 -4.15 7.38 4.70
N GLU A 194 -5.46 7.41 4.90
CA GLU A 194 -6.07 8.30 5.88
C GLU A 194 -5.85 7.80 7.30
N ALA A 195 -6.10 6.50 7.52
CA ALA A 195 -6.07 5.88 8.83
C ALA A 195 -4.65 5.56 9.34
N CYS A 196 -3.70 5.27 8.44
CA CYS A 196 -2.32 4.95 8.79
C CYS A 196 -1.34 6.05 8.32
N PRO A 197 -0.33 6.42 9.13
CA PRO A 197 0.56 7.54 8.84
C PRO A 197 1.61 7.27 7.76
N TYR A 198 1.72 6.04 7.25
CA TYR A 198 2.82 5.60 6.39
C TYR A 198 3.05 6.47 5.14
N SER A 199 2.00 6.69 4.33
CA SER A 199 2.12 7.50 3.12
C SER A 199 2.26 8.99 3.44
N LYS A 200 1.52 9.49 4.45
CA LYS A 200 1.65 10.87 4.95
C LYS A 200 3.08 11.18 5.41
N PHE A 201 3.71 10.27 6.14
CA PHE A 201 5.09 10.37 6.58
C PHE A 201 6.07 10.48 5.41
N ALA A 202 5.95 9.58 4.43
CA ALA A 202 6.82 9.61 3.25
C ALA A 202 6.65 10.90 2.44
N HIS A 203 5.41 11.32 2.20
CA HIS A 203 5.10 12.54 1.46
C HIS A 203 5.59 13.80 2.16
N LEU A 204 5.31 13.96 3.47
CA LEU A 204 5.70 15.16 4.22
C LEU A 204 7.22 15.26 4.35
N THR A 205 7.89 14.13 4.61
CA THR A 205 9.36 14.08 4.62
C THR A 205 9.93 14.49 3.25
N ALA A 206 9.48 13.87 2.15
CA ALA A 206 9.94 14.24 0.81
C ALA A 206 9.66 15.71 0.49
N ASN A 207 8.46 16.21 0.80
CA ASN A 207 8.06 17.58 0.53
C ASN A 207 8.90 18.61 1.30
N GLN A 208 9.26 18.32 2.56
CA GLN A 208 10.12 19.20 3.34
C GLN A 208 11.50 19.36 2.69
N GLU A 209 12.08 18.26 2.21
CA GLU A 209 13.40 18.25 1.57
C GLU A 209 13.36 18.93 0.20
N ILE A 210 12.28 18.72 -0.56
CA ILE A 210 12.04 19.44 -1.82
C ILE A 210 11.92 20.94 -1.58
N LEU A 211 11.17 21.37 -0.55
CA LEU A 211 10.99 22.77 -0.21
C LEU A 211 12.33 23.44 0.14
N GLU A 212 13.17 22.76 0.90
CA GLU A 212 14.49 23.26 1.28
C GLU A 212 15.48 23.31 0.11
N ALA A 213 15.54 22.24 -0.69
CA ALA A 213 16.42 22.14 -1.85
C ALA A 213 16.09 23.18 -2.93
N THR A 214 14.82 23.58 -3.02
CA THR A 214 14.33 24.55 -4.02
C THR A 214 14.11 25.95 -3.45
N LYS A 215 14.58 26.24 -2.22
CA LYS A 215 14.27 27.51 -1.49
C LYS A 215 14.57 28.79 -2.26
N SER A 216 15.60 28.80 -3.10
CA SER A 216 16.04 29.96 -3.89
C SER A 216 15.59 29.90 -5.36
N ALA A 217 14.91 28.83 -5.77
CA ALA A 217 14.47 28.65 -7.14
C ALA A 217 13.19 29.46 -7.41
N SER A 218 13.20 30.21 -8.52
CA SER A 218 12.00 30.86 -9.07
C SER A 218 11.21 29.93 -10.00
N MET A 219 11.88 28.99 -10.64
CA MET A 219 11.31 28.01 -11.57
C MET A 219 11.59 26.60 -11.03
N ILE A 220 10.54 25.83 -10.77
CA ILE A 220 10.66 24.49 -10.17
C ILE A 220 9.98 23.48 -11.08
N HIS A 221 10.68 22.38 -11.36
CA HIS A 221 10.14 21.28 -12.15
C HIS A 221 10.19 19.98 -11.34
N ILE A 222 9.02 19.53 -10.90
CA ILE A 222 8.84 18.27 -10.19
C ILE A 222 8.52 17.16 -11.19
N ILE A 223 9.33 16.11 -11.17
CA ILE A 223 9.16 14.92 -11.98
C ILE A 223 8.78 13.77 -11.03
N ASP A 224 7.49 13.43 -11.02
CA ASP A 224 6.92 12.42 -10.14
C ASP A 224 6.79 11.08 -10.87
N PHE A 225 7.67 10.15 -10.52
CA PHE A 225 7.57 8.78 -10.98
C PHE A 225 6.58 8.05 -10.08
N GLY A 226 5.40 7.71 -10.62
CA GLY A 226 4.37 6.99 -9.90
C GLY A 226 3.22 7.85 -9.39
N ILE A 227 2.98 9.04 -9.97
CA ILE A 227 1.86 9.88 -9.54
C ILE A 227 0.54 9.10 -9.64
N VAL A 228 -0.20 9.02 -8.53
CA VAL A 228 -1.50 8.36 -8.49
C VAL A 228 -2.60 9.42 -8.45
N ASN A 229 -3.16 9.67 -7.28
CA ASN A 229 -4.22 10.64 -7.05
C ASN A 229 -3.68 12.06 -6.78
N GLY A 230 -2.36 12.23 -6.76
CA GLY A 230 -1.67 13.50 -6.55
C GLY A 230 -1.67 14.01 -5.10
N VAL A 231 -2.03 13.18 -4.10
CA VAL A 231 -2.21 13.65 -2.70
C VAL A 231 -0.95 14.20 -2.03
N GLN A 232 0.24 13.88 -2.53
CA GLN A 232 1.49 14.46 -2.03
C GLN A 232 1.57 15.97 -2.31
N TRP A 233 1.09 16.40 -3.48
CA TRP A 233 1.40 17.71 -4.04
C TRP A 233 0.64 18.90 -3.43
N PRO A 234 -0.65 18.80 -3.03
CA PRO A 234 -1.36 19.90 -2.39
C PRO A 234 -0.64 20.49 -1.18
N ALA A 235 -0.09 19.63 -0.30
CA ALA A 235 0.66 20.09 0.87
C ALA A 235 1.92 20.88 0.46
N LEU A 236 2.67 20.38 -0.54
CA LEU A 236 3.86 21.09 -1.04
C LEU A 236 3.50 22.41 -1.73
N LEU A 237 2.41 22.45 -2.51
CA LEU A 237 1.92 23.67 -3.14
C LEU A 237 1.57 24.73 -2.09
N GLN A 238 0.90 24.34 -1.01
CA GLN A 238 0.63 25.24 0.11
C GLN A 238 1.93 25.76 0.76
N CYS A 239 2.94 24.90 0.92
CA CYS A 239 4.26 25.32 1.39
C CYS A 239 4.93 26.32 0.43
N PHE A 240 4.83 26.13 -0.88
CA PHE A 240 5.33 27.09 -1.86
C PHE A 240 4.59 28.43 -1.83
N ALA A 241 3.27 28.40 -1.59
CA ALA A 241 2.45 29.61 -1.47
C ALA A 241 2.82 30.47 -0.25
N THR A 242 3.29 29.82 0.82
CA THR A 242 3.63 30.43 2.11
C THR A 242 5.15 30.52 2.34
N ARG A 243 5.95 30.19 1.32
CA ARG A 243 7.41 30.16 1.40
C ARG A 243 7.96 31.56 1.70
N SER A 244 8.83 31.66 2.70
CA SER A 244 9.40 32.94 3.17
C SER A 244 10.20 33.71 2.12
N THR A 245 10.78 33.02 1.14
CA THR A 245 11.50 33.61 0.00
C THR A 245 10.58 34.09 -1.13
N GLY A 246 9.26 33.99 -0.94
CA GLY A 246 8.26 34.29 -1.95
C GLY A 246 7.87 33.07 -2.79
N LYS A 247 6.68 33.19 -3.40
CA LYS A 247 6.12 32.17 -4.29
C LYS A 247 7.04 31.97 -5.51
N PRO A 248 7.27 30.72 -5.96
CA PRO A 248 7.90 30.47 -7.25
C PRO A 248 7.11 31.16 -8.38
N SER A 249 7.82 31.66 -9.40
CA SER A 249 7.22 32.25 -10.58
C SER A 249 6.56 31.22 -11.50
N ARG A 250 7.05 29.96 -11.47
CA ARG A 250 6.44 28.82 -12.15
C ARG A 250 6.76 27.51 -11.40
N ILE A 251 5.76 26.64 -11.31
CA ILE A 251 5.91 25.26 -10.86
C ILE A 251 5.39 24.35 -11.98
N ARG A 252 6.22 23.43 -12.49
CA ARG A 252 5.78 22.39 -13.41
C ARG A 252 5.81 21.04 -12.70
N ILE A 253 4.72 20.28 -12.79
CA ILE A 253 4.64 18.91 -12.31
C ILE A 253 4.47 17.98 -13.50
N SER A 254 5.46 17.14 -13.76
CA SER A 254 5.41 16.09 -14.76
C SER A 254 5.13 14.75 -14.09
N GLY A 255 3.98 14.18 -14.39
CA GLY A 255 3.45 13.00 -13.70
C GLY A 255 3.51 11.74 -14.55
N LYS A 256 4.27 10.72 -14.13
CA LYS A 256 4.41 9.45 -14.85
C LYS A 256 3.56 8.34 -14.22
N ILE A 257 2.66 7.73 -15.00
CA ILE A 257 2.02 6.44 -14.65
C ILE A 257 2.55 5.33 -15.55
N ARG A 258 2.61 4.10 -15.02
CA ARG A 258 2.92 2.88 -15.78
C ARG A 258 1.87 2.67 -16.88
N ALA A 259 2.31 2.64 -18.14
CA ALA A 259 1.54 2.12 -19.27
C ALA A 259 2.13 0.75 -19.65
N ASN A 260 1.28 -0.27 -19.81
CA ASN A 260 1.72 -1.55 -20.37
C ASN A 260 1.82 -1.36 -21.89
N PRO A 261 2.97 -1.67 -22.53
CA PRO A 261 3.18 -1.43 -23.96
C PRO A 261 2.27 -2.29 -24.84
N GLU A 262 1.81 -3.43 -24.35
CA GLU A 262 1.01 -4.38 -25.09
C GLU A 262 -0.44 -4.26 -24.64
N GLY A 263 -1.35 -4.03 -25.60
CA GLY A 263 -2.79 -4.21 -25.41
C GLY A 263 -3.19 -5.66 -25.11
N GLU A 264 -2.22 -6.55 -24.91
CA GLU A 264 -2.42 -7.89 -24.35
C GLU A 264 -2.34 -7.83 -22.82
N ILE A 265 -3.28 -8.55 -22.21
CA ILE A 265 -3.44 -8.75 -20.78
C ILE A 265 -2.31 -9.68 -20.30
N SER A 266 -1.07 -9.18 -20.29
CA SER A 266 -0.02 -9.76 -19.46
C SER A 266 -0.22 -9.21 -18.06
N ILE A 267 -0.96 -9.98 -17.25
CA ILE A 267 -1.23 -9.69 -15.85
C ILE A 267 0.05 -9.91 -15.05
N SER A 268 1.03 -9.04 -15.23
CA SER A 268 2.13 -8.93 -14.29
C SER A 268 1.59 -8.16 -13.08
N PHE A 269 1.01 -8.93 -12.15
CA PHE A 269 0.53 -8.55 -10.81
C PHE A 269 1.69 -8.01 -9.96
N ARG A 270 2.11 -6.77 -10.25
CA ARG A 270 2.91 -5.94 -9.34
C ARG A 270 2.00 -4.81 -8.86
N ILE A 271 1.59 -4.85 -7.60
CA ILE A 271 0.53 -4.05 -6.98
C ILE A 271 1.08 -2.66 -6.63
N CYS A 272 1.33 -1.88 -7.69
CA CYS A 272 1.02 -0.45 -7.76
C CYS A 272 0.04 -0.30 -8.92
N ILE A 273 -1.20 0.12 -8.61
CA ILE A 273 -2.36 0.25 -9.51
C ILE A 273 -2.26 -0.69 -10.71
N PRO A 274 -2.89 -1.87 -10.68
CA PRO A 274 -2.80 -2.78 -11.81
C PRO A 274 -3.19 -2.02 -13.09
N VAL A 275 -2.24 -1.89 -14.01
CA VAL A 275 -2.41 -1.18 -15.29
C VAL A 275 -3.59 -1.71 -16.12
N PRO A 276 -4.00 -3.00 -16.01
CA PRO A 276 -5.28 -3.46 -16.55
C PRO A 276 -6.51 -2.70 -15.99
N PHE A 277 -6.44 -2.14 -14.77
CA PHE A 277 -7.54 -1.46 -14.09
C PHE A 277 -7.63 0.05 -14.34
N LEU A 278 -6.58 0.72 -14.83
CA LEU A 278 -6.72 2.08 -15.41
C LEU A 278 -7.48 2.07 -16.76
N GLY A 279 -7.86 0.88 -17.22
CA GLY A 279 -8.58 0.64 -18.46
C GLY A 279 -7.80 1.13 -19.68
N LYS A 280 -8.53 1.34 -20.79
CA LYS A 280 -7.99 1.90 -22.03
C LYS A 280 -7.63 3.40 -21.94
N ALA A 281 -7.65 4.02 -20.75
CA ALA A 281 -7.47 5.47 -20.62
C ALA A 281 -6.76 5.94 -19.33
N PRO A 282 -5.53 5.48 -19.02
CA PRO A 282 -4.69 6.06 -17.95
C PRO A 282 -4.51 7.59 -18.09
N SER A 283 -4.62 8.11 -19.31
CA SER A 283 -4.67 9.53 -19.62
C SER A 283 -5.78 10.27 -18.88
N ARG A 284 -7.00 9.72 -18.79
CA ARG A 284 -8.15 10.39 -18.14
C ARG A 284 -7.93 10.56 -16.64
N PHE A 285 -7.40 9.54 -15.99
CA PHE A 285 -7.12 9.57 -14.55
C PHE A 285 -6.03 10.61 -14.23
N LEU A 286 -4.95 10.63 -15.01
CA LEU A 286 -3.90 11.64 -14.88
C LEU A 286 -4.40 13.05 -15.14
N MET A 287 -5.23 13.24 -16.16
CA MET A 287 -5.84 14.56 -16.43
C MET A 287 -6.75 15.00 -15.29
N ALA A 288 -7.52 14.10 -14.67
CA ALA A 288 -8.33 14.42 -13.50
C ALA A 288 -7.47 14.79 -12.27
N THR A 289 -6.34 14.11 -12.05
CA THR A 289 -5.36 14.50 -11.03
C THR A 289 -4.76 15.87 -11.33
N GLY A 290 -4.31 16.10 -12.57
CA GLY A 290 -3.79 17.39 -13.02
C GLY A 290 -4.79 18.52 -12.80
N ASN A 291 -6.04 18.35 -13.23
CA ASN A 291 -7.10 19.36 -13.06
C ASN A 291 -7.34 19.70 -11.59
N ARG A 292 -7.37 18.71 -10.68
CA ARG A 292 -7.50 18.95 -9.23
C ARG A 292 -6.32 19.74 -8.67
N LEU A 293 -5.10 19.45 -9.11
CA LEU A 293 -3.90 20.20 -8.69
C LEU A 293 -3.91 21.63 -9.22
N LEU A 294 -4.29 21.83 -10.48
CA LEU A 294 -4.45 23.15 -11.08
C LEU A 294 -5.53 23.97 -10.36
N GLU A 295 -6.66 23.36 -10.02
CA GLU A 295 -7.74 24.00 -9.26
C GLU A 295 -7.30 24.38 -7.84
N PHE A 296 -6.63 23.47 -7.13
CA PHE A 296 -6.08 23.74 -5.81
C PHE A 296 -5.06 24.89 -5.85
N ALA A 297 -4.16 24.89 -6.82
CA ALA A 297 -3.14 25.92 -6.98
C ALA A 297 -3.72 27.32 -7.24
N LYS A 298 -4.86 27.42 -7.94
CA LYS A 298 -5.58 28.70 -8.15
C LYS A 298 -6.00 29.34 -6.83
N ALA A 299 -6.40 28.54 -5.83
CA ALA A 299 -6.77 29.07 -4.51
C ALA A 299 -5.60 29.76 -3.77
N PHE A 300 -4.36 29.52 -4.22
CA PHE A 300 -3.15 30.09 -3.65
C PHE A 300 -2.41 31.03 -4.62
N ASP A 301 -3.03 31.42 -5.74
CA ASP A 301 -2.41 32.23 -6.81
C ASP A 301 -1.04 31.68 -7.26
N LEU A 302 -0.92 30.36 -7.38
CA LEU A 302 0.29 29.71 -7.89
C LEU A 302 0.21 29.51 -9.40
N ASN A 303 1.27 29.89 -10.10
CA ASN A 303 1.44 29.59 -11.51
C ASN A 303 1.95 28.15 -11.67
N ILE A 304 1.03 27.22 -11.91
CA ILE A 304 1.33 25.80 -12.04
C ILE A 304 1.01 25.25 -13.44
N GLU A 305 1.85 24.35 -13.90
CA GLU A 305 1.66 23.52 -15.08
C GLU A 305 1.63 22.05 -14.67
N PHE A 306 0.73 21.26 -15.26
CA PHE A 306 0.71 19.80 -15.08
C PHE A 306 0.84 19.11 -16.44
N GLU A 307 1.83 18.24 -16.57
CA GLU A 307 2.07 17.48 -17.79
C GLU A 307 2.10 15.96 -17.52
N PRO A 308 1.12 15.20 -18.04
CA PRO A 308 1.13 13.75 -17.88
C PRO A 308 2.13 13.10 -18.85
N ILE A 309 2.95 12.18 -18.33
CA ILE A 309 3.88 11.38 -19.11
C ILE A 309 3.33 9.96 -19.23
N LEU A 310 2.95 9.55 -20.44
CA LEU A 310 2.38 8.22 -20.71
C LEU A 310 3.39 7.24 -21.32
N THR A 311 4.51 7.73 -21.84
CA THR A 311 5.60 6.95 -22.45
C THR A 311 6.19 5.89 -21.51
N PRO A 312 6.17 4.59 -21.85
CA PRO A 312 6.75 3.53 -21.03
C PRO A 312 8.17 3.84 -20.56
N ILE A 313 8.58 3.36 -19.38
CA ILE A 313 9.90 3.69 -18.82
C ILE A 313 11.06 3.22 -19.72
N GLN A 314 10.80 2.17 -20.52
CA GLN A 314 11.70 1.62 -21.52
C GLN A 314 11.80 2.47 -22.80
N GLU A 315 11.01 3.53 -22.92
CA GLU A 315 11.00 4.46 -24.03
C GLU A 315 11.25 5.90 -23.58
N LEU A 316 11.29 6.15 -22.26
CA LEU A 316 11.62 7.46 -21.73
C LEU A 316 13.06 7.84 -22.03
N ASP A 317 13.22 9.09 -22.47
CA ASP A 317 14.48 9.78 -22.63
C ASP A 317 14.40 11.19 -22.01
N HIS A 318 15.51 11.93 -22.06
CA HIS A 318 15.59 13.28 -21.52
C HIS A 318 14.56 14.25 -22.16
N SER A 319 14.26 14.08 -23.45
CA SER A 319 13.38 15.01 -24.18
C SER A 319 11.93 14.92 -23.72
N CYS A 320 11.52 13.77 -23.18
CA CYS A 320 10.17 13.52 -22.66
C CYS A 320 9.79 14.45 -21.50
N PHE A 321 10.77 15.01 -20.78
CA PHE A 321 10.53 15.83 -19.60
C PHE A 321 10.45 17.31 -19.90
N LYS A 322 10.90 17.80 -21.07
CA LYS A 322 10.85 19.24 -21.44
C LYS A 322 11.38 20.17 -20.33
N ILE A 323 12.58 19.89 -19.85
CA ILE A 323 13.25 20.70 -18.82
C ILE A 323 13.71 22.02 -19.45
N ASP A 324 13.29 23.15 -18.88
CA ASP A 324 13.70 24.48 -19.35
C ASP A 324 15.01 24.93 -18.68
N GLN A 325 15.77 25.79 -19.37
CA GLN A 325 17.01 26.32 -18.80
C GLN A 325 16.71 27.18 -17.56
N GLY A 326 17.34 26.82 -16.43
CA GLY A 326 17.17 27.51 -15.16
C GLY A 326 16.13 26.87 -14.22
N ASP A 327 15.47 25.78 -14.65
CA ASP A 327 14.59 25.01 -13.77
C ASP A 327 15.40 24.30 -12.67
N ALA A 328 14.94 24.43 -11.43
CA ALA A 328 15.35 23.54 -10.36
C ALA A 328 14.57 22.22 -10.50
N VAL A 329 15.26 21.18 -10.97
CA VAL A 329 14.67 19.88 -11.26
C VAL A 329 14.61 19.03 -9.99
N VAL A 330 13.45 18.49 -9.69
CA VAL A 330 13.19 17.57 -8.57
C VAL A 330 12.74 16.24 -9.16
N VAL A 331 13.34 15.14 -8.72
CA VAL A 331 12.86 13.79 -9.09
C VAL A 331 12.32 13.10 -7.84
N ASN A 332 11.08 12.62 -7.89
CA ASN A 332 10.40 12.00 -6.77
C ASN A 332 10.07 10.54 -7.07
N PHE A 333 10.56 9.63 -6.21
CA PHE A 333 10.28 8.20 -6.22
C PHE A 333 9.69 7.79 -4.86
N VAL A 334 8.38 8.00 -4.67
CA VAL A 334 7.69 7.56 -3.44
C VAL A 334 6.89 6.29 -3.74
N LEU A 335 7.32 5.17 -3.15
CA LEU A 335 6.72 3.84 -3.28
C LEU A 335 6.48 3.45 -4.74
N GLN A 336 7.50 3.65 -5.57
CA GLN A 336 7.40 3.43 -7.01
C GLN A 336 8.50 2.55 -7.58
N LEU A 337 9.74 2.71 -7.13
CA LEU A 337 10.91 2.14 -7.77
C LEU A 337 10.97 0.62 -7.56
N TYR A 338 10.44 0.12 -6.44
CA TYR A 338 10.33 -1.33 -6.19
C TYR A 338 9.58 -2.08 -7.30
N ASN A 339 8.65 -1.43 -8.00
CA ASN A 339 7.90 -2.06 -9.09
C ASN A 339 8.78 -2.46 -10.28
N LEU A 340 9.93 -1.80 -10.42
CA LEU A 340 10.89 -2.06 -11.49
C LEU A 340 11.93 -3.12 -11.09
N LEU A 341 11.99 -3.52 -9.81
CA LEU A 341 12.91 -4.56 -9.37
C LEU A 341 12.59 -5.87 -10.06
N ASP A 342 13.59 -6.54 -10.57
CA ASP A 342 13.44 -7.89 -11.10
C ASP A 342 14.60 -8.76 -10.62
N GLU A 343 14.72 -9.98 -11.16
CA GLU A 343 15.92 -10.80 -10.99
C GLU A 343 17.20 -10.04 -11.37
N THR A 344 17.08 -9.07 -12.28
CA THR A 344 18.16 -8.15 -12.64
C THR A 344 17.77 -6.70 -12.34
N PRO A 345 18.73 -5.83 -11.99
CA PRO A 345 18.44 -4.43 -11.66
C PRO A 345 18.26 -3.53 -12.90
N ILE A 346 18.23 -4.08 -14.12
CA ILE A 346 18.35 -3.33 -15.38
C ILE A 346 17.28 -2.24 -15.50
N ALA A 347 16.02 -2.54 -15.21
CA ALA A 347 14.93 -1.57 -15.35
C ALA A 347 15.02 -0.44 -14.30
N VAL A 348 15.39 -0.77 -13.07
CA VAL A 348 15.64 0.21 -11.99
C VAL A 348 16.82 1.10 -12.36
N GLU A 349 17.96 0.51 -12.74
CA GLU A 349 19.15 1.28 -13.09
C GLU A 349 18.91 2.18 -14.29
N ARG A 350 18.10 1.74 -15.26
CA ARG A 350 17.70 2.60 -16.39
C ARG A 350 16.93 3.83 -15.91
N ALA A 351 15.95 3.65 -15.04
CA ALA A 351 15.17 4.74 -14.47
C ALA A 351 16.06 5.73 -13.70
N LEU A 352 16.99 5.21 -12.91
CA LEU A 352 17.92 5.99 -12.11
C LEU A 352 18.95 6.73 -12.97
N ARG A 353 19.53 6.08 -13.99
CA ARG A 353 20.43 6.75 -14.94
C ARG A 353 19.71 7.85 -15.72
N LEU A 354 18.45 7.63 -16.11
CA LEU A 354 17.63 8.67 -16.70
C LEU A 354 17.45 9.83 -15.72
N ALA A 355 17.01 9.57 -14.49
CA ALA A 355 16.86 10.59 -13.46
C ALA A 355 18.16 11.37 -13.22
N LYS A 356 19.32 10.69 -13.19
CA LYS A 356 20.63 11.33 -13.05
C LYS A 356 20.98 12.23 -14.24
N ALA A 357 20.65 11.79 -15.45
CA ALA A 357 20.86 12.56 -16.67
C ALA A 357 20.03 13.86 -16.75
N LEU A 358 18.94 13.96 -15.99
CA LEU A 358 18.16 15.19 -15.84
C LEU A 358 18.85 16.24 -14.95
N ASN A 359 20.00 15.91 -14.37
CA ASN A 359 20.79 16.75 -13.47
C ASN A 359 19.93 17.38 -12.34
N PRO A 360 19.29 16.55 -11.50
CA PRO A 360 18.32 17.02 -10.52
C PRO A 360 19.00 17.80 -9.38
N THR A 361 18.31 18.83 -8.89
CA THR A 361 18.66 19.52 -7.64
C THR A 361 18.53 18.58 -6.45
N ILE A 362 17.52 17.70 -6.47
CA ILE A 362 17.30 16.68 -5.45
C ILE A 362 16.52 15.49 -6.03
N VAL A 363 16.85 14.30 -5.54
CA VAL A 363 16.06 13.08 -5.73
C VAL A 363 15.58 12.57 -4.37
N THR A 364 14.28 12.42 -4.21
CA THR A 364 13.63 11.82 -3.03
C THR A 364 13.29 10.37 -3.32
N LEU A 365 13.69 9.46 -2.43
CA LEU A 365 13.39 8.03 -2.53
C LEU A 365 12.72 7.56 -1.23
N ALA A 366 11.48 7.08 -1.33
CA ALA A 366 10.78 6.44 -0.22
C ALA A 366 10.33 5.03 -0.61
N GLU A 367 10.78 4.00 0.11
CA GLU A 367 10.54 2.59 -0.25
C GLU A 367 10.19 1.73 0.96
N TYR A 368 9.53 0.58 0.71
CA TYR A 368 9.22 -0.39 1.77
C TYR A 368 10.49 -1.02 2.33
N GLU A 369 10.61 -1.07 3.66
CA GLU A 369 11.81 -1.55 4.36
C GLU A 369 11.77 -3.06 4.60
N VAL A 370 11.69 -3.86 3.52
CA VAL A 370 11.67 -5.33 3.61
C VAL A 370 12.36 -5.95 2.40
N SER A 371 13.21 -6.97 2.63
CA SER A 371 13.94 -7.67 1.56
C SER A 371 13.15 -8.90 1.10
N LEU A 372 12.57 -8.78 -0.09
CA LEU A 372 11.73 -9.83 -0.72
C LEU A 372 12.22 -10.25 -2.11
N ASN A 373 13.33 -9.68 -2.58
CA ASN A 373 13.79 -9.86 -3.94
C ASN A 373 14.80 -11.01 -4.10
N ASN A 374 16.05 -10.80 -3.68
CA ASN A 374 17.18 -11.72 -3.92
C ASN A 374 17.52 -12.58 -2.69
N VAL A 375 16.51 -13.20 -2.07
CA VAL A 375 16.68 -14.15 -0.95
C VAL A 375 15.90 -15.43 -1.21
N ASP A 376 16.22 -16.53 -0.55
CA ASP A 376 15.52 -17.81 -0.74
C ASP A 376 14.06 -17.76 -0.26
N PHE A 377 13.26 -18.79 -0.57
CA PHE A 377 11.83 -18.79 -0.22
C PHE A 377 11.58 -18.69 1.28
N LEU A 378 12.32 -19.43 2.10
CA LEU A 378 12.08 -19.48 3.54
C LEU A 378 12.43 -18.14 4.19
N ASP A 379 13.51 -17.50 3.76
CA ASP A 379 13.91 -16.18 4.24
C ASP A 379 12.96 -15.08 3.73
N ARG A 380 12.52 -15.14 2.46
CA ARG A 380 11.44 -14.26 1.96
C ARG A 380 10.19 -14.40 2.82
N PHE A 381 9.79 -15.63 3.13
CA PHE A 381 8.63 -15.92 3.96
C PHE A 381 8.76 -15.33 5.35
N LYS A 382 9.90 -15.54 6.04
CA LYS A 382 10.15 -14.97 7.37
C LYS A 382 10.16 -13.45 7.35
N ASN A 383 10.81 -12.84 6.34
CA ASN A 383 10.86 -11.39 6.17
C ASN A 383 9.45 -10.82 5.98
N ALA A 384 8.65 -11.42 5.09
CA ALA A 384 7.27 -11.02 4.86
C ALA A 384 6.41 -11.20 6.10
N LEU A 385 6.55 -12.31 6.82
CA LEU A 385 5.76 -12.58 8.03
C LEU A 385 6.05 -11.55 9.13
N THR A 386 7.32 -11.22 9.37
CA THR A 386 7.71 -10.16 10.32
C THR A 386 7.17 -8.79 9.90
N TYR A 387 7.33 -8.43 8.62
CA TYR A 387 6.87 -7.15 8.09
C TYR A 387 5.35 -7.01 8.15
N TYR A 388 4.60 -7.99 7.62
CA TYR A 388 3.14 -7.93 7.62
C TYR A 388 2.53 -8.11 9.01
N LYS A 389 3.21 -8.77 9.95
CA LYS A 389 2.78 -8.75 11.35
C LYS A 389 2.71 -7.31 11.87
N ALA A 390 3.75 -6.50 11.62
CA ALA A 390 3.77 -5.11 12.03
C ALA A 390 2.66 -4.30 11.33
N VAL A 391 2.46 -4.51 10.03
CA VAL A 391 1.38 -3.87 9.27
C VAL A 391 0.00 -4.22 9.83
N PHE A 392 -0.30 -5.51 10.06
CA PHE A 392 -1.60 -5.94 10.58
C PHE A 392 -1.85 -5.47 12.02
N GLU A 393 -0.82 -5.45 12.86
CA GLU A 393 -0.91 -4.88 14.21
C GLU A 393 -1.16 -3.36 14.16
N SER A 394 -0.56 -2.66 13.20
CA SER A 394 -0.78 -1.22 13.00
C SER A 394 -2.22 -0.92 12.57
N ILE A 395 -2.77 -1.73 11.65
CA ILE A 395 -4.17 -1.63 11.20
C ILE A 395 -5.14 -1.87 12.36
N ASP A 396 -4.83 -2.81 13.27
CA ASP A 396 -5.64 -3.08 14.47
C ASP A 396 -5.73 -1.88 15.40
N SER A 397 -4.73 -0.99 15.39
CA SER A 397 -4.76 0.25 16.17
C SER A 397 -5.55 1.38 15.49
N CYS A 398 -5.80 1.26 14.18
CA CYS A 398 -6.46 2.28 13.38
C CYS A 398 -7.94 1.96 13.11
N PHE A 399 -8.36 0.69 13.21
CA PHE A 399 -9.71 0.26 12.85
C PHE A 399 -10.30 -0.72 13.87
N ALA A 400 -11.62 -0.64 14.07
CA ALA A 400 -12.37 -1.67 14.76
C ALA A 400 -12.31 -3.02 14.03
N ARG A 401 -12.48 -4.13 14.76
CA ARG A 401 -12.30 -5.47 14.19
C ARG A 401 -13.41 -5.89 13.21
N GLU A 402 -14.50 -5.18 13.20
CA GLU A 402 -15.66 -5.47 12.36
C GLU A 402 -15.74 -4.48 11.18
N ALA A 403 -14.85 -3.49 11.14
CA ALA A 403 -14.85 -2.46 10.10
C ALA A 403 -14.67 -3.08 8.71
N GLU A 404 -15.60 -2.78 7.81
CA GLU A 404 -15.58 -3.27 6.44
C GLU A 404 -14.42 -2.66 5.64
N GLU A 405 -14.06 -1.40 5.92
CA GLU A 405 -12.88 -0.75 5.35
C GLU A 405 -11.60 -1.52 5.67
N ARG A 406 -11.44 -1.97 6.92
CA ARG A 406 -10.30 -2.77 7.37
C ARG A 406 -10.23 -4.09 6.60
N LEU A 407 -11.35 -4.80 6.49
CA LEU A 407 -11.42 -6.05 5.74
C LEU A 407 -11.05 -5.87 4.26
N ARG A 408 -11.50 -4.78 3.64
CA ARG A 408 -11.12 -4.43 2.26
C ARG A 408 -9.63 -4.14 2.14
N ILE A 409 -9.05 -3.36 3.05
CA ILE A 409 -7.61 -3.05 3.10
C ILE A 409 -6.80 -4.35 3.20
N GLU A 410 -7.13 -5.20 4.16
CA GLU A 410 -6.41 -6.44 4.40
C GLU A 410 -6.56 -7.42 3.24
N LYS A 411 -7.74 -7.53 2.65
CA LYS A 411 -7.98 -8.45 1.53
C LYS A 411 -7.36 -7.94 0.22
N TYR A 412 -7.58 -6.68 -0.13
CA TYR A 412 -7.29 -6.17 -1.47
C TYR A 412 -5.94 -5.48 -1.60
N LEU A 413 -5.34 -5.02 -0.50
CA LEU A 413 -3.97 -4.49 -0.52
C LEU A 413 -2.98 -5.56 -0.05
N PHE A 414 -3.11 -6.02 1.20
CA PHE A 414 -2.06 -6.83 1.82
C PHE A 414 -2.18 -8.32 1.53
N GLY A 415 -3.38 -8.87 1.50
CA GLY A 415 -3.63 -10.28 1.19
C GLY A 415 -3.17 -10.62 -0.22
N GLN A 416 -3.38 -9.71 -1.18
CA GLN A 416 -2.88 -9.85 -2.55
C GLN A 416 -1.35 -9.84 -2.61
N ARG A 417 -0.70 -8.92 -1.89
CA ARG A 417 0.78 -8.90 -1.81
C ARG A 417 1.32 -10.16 -1.14
N ILE A 418 0.74 -10.59 -0.03
CA ILE A 418 1.11 -11.83 0.66
C ILE A 418 0.98 -13.03 -0.29
N ALA A 419 -0.12 -13.12 -1.05
CA ALA A 419 -0.30 -14.17 -2.04
C ALA A 419 0.80 -14.17 -3.11
N CYS A 420 1.18 -12.99 -3.61
CA CYS A 420 2.27 -12.84 -4.59
C CYS A 420 3.67 -13.19 -4.05
N ILE A 421 3.91 -12.97 -2.75
CA ILE A 421 5.20 -13.26 -2.11
C ILE A 421 5.33 -14.74 -1.74
N VAL A 422 4.27 -15.29 -1.15
CA VAL A 422 4.25 -16.64 -0.54
C VAL A 422 3.79 -17.71 -1.53
N GLY A 423 3.07 -17.35 -2.59
CA GLY A 423 2.63 -18.27 -3.63
C GLY A 423 3.78 -18.79 -4.53
N SER A 424 3.45 -19.37 -5.69
CA SER A 424 4.44 -20.09 -6.52
C SER A 424 5.33 -19.20 -7.41
N THR A 425 4.88 -18.01 -7.83
CA THR A 425 5.66 -17.07 -8.67
C THR A 425 5.85 -15.74 -7.96
N ILE A 426 7.11 -15.32 -7.79
CA ILE A 426 7.44 -14.05 -7.11
C ILE A 426 7.10 -12.90 -8.06
N THR A 427 6.08 -12.13 -7.73
CA THR A 427 5.76 -10.90 -8.46
C THR A 427 5.99 -9.65 -7.63
N GLU A 428 5.90 -9.72 -6.32
CA GLU A 428 6.16 -8.61 -5.39
C GLU A 428 7.61 -8.64 -4.89
N ARG A 429 8.42 -7.70 -5.37
CA ARG A 429 9.84 -7.55 -5.03
C ARG A 429 10.06 -6.22 -4.33
N THR A 430 10.80 -6.23 -3.23
CA THR A 430 11.19 -5.04 -2.45
C THR A 430 12.60 -5.27 -1.89
N GLU A 431 13.25 -4.17 -1.51
CA GLU A 431 14.62 -4.18 -0.97
C GLU A 431 14.72 -3.26 0.25
N LYS A 432 15.69 -3.54 1.14
CA LYS A 432 16.01 -2.67 2.29
C LYS A 432 16.87 -1.48 1.89
N LYS A 433 16.94 -0.46 2.75
CA LYS A 433 17.72 0.76 2.54
C LYS A 433 19.19 0.51 2.16
N GLU A 434 19.83 -0.53 2.67
CA GLU A 434 21.23 -0.83 2.33
C GLU A 434 21.39 -1.22 0.85
N GLN A 435 20.44 -2.00 0.32
CA GLN A 435 20.46 -2.41 -1.08
C GLN A 435 20.03 -1.26 -1.99
N TRP A 436 19.01 -0.48 -1.61
CA TRP A 436 18.66 0.75 -2.33
C TRP A 436 19.83 1.72 -2.38
N LYS A 437 20.57 1.87 -1.28
CA LYS A 437 21.78 2.70 -1.24
C LYS A 437 22.80 2.23 -2.27
N ALA A 438 23.10 0.93 -2.32
CA ALA A 438 24.05 0.38 -3.28
C ALA A 438 23.62 0.61 -4.74
N ILE A 439 22.33 0.46 -5.05
CA ILE A 439 21.78 0.69 -6.40
C ILE A 439 21.85 2.18 -6.78
N MET A 440 21.55 3.09 -5.85
CA MET A 440 21.64 4.53 -6.09
C MET A 440 23.09 4.95 -6.34
N GLU A 441 24.03 4.50 -5.51
CA GLU A 441 25.46 4.80 -5.65
C GLU A 441 26.05 4.22 -6.94
N SER A 442 25.62 3.02 -7.37
CA SER A 442 26.07 2.42 -8.64
C SER A 442 25.57 3.20 -9.87
N CYS A 443 24.50 3.97 -9.72
CA CYS A 443 23.97 4.88 -10.75
C CYS A 443 24.56 6.30 -10.67
N GLY A 444 25.57 6.51 -9.81
CA GLY A 444 26.28 7.78 -9.68
C GLY A 444 25.60 8.82 -8.80
N PHE A 445 24.62 8.42 -7.99
CA PHE A 445 24.01 9.31 -7.00
C PHE A 445 24.87 9.39 -5.74
N GLN A 446 24.83 10.57 -5.12
CA GLN A 446 25.44 10.79 -3.82
C GLN A 446 24.38 11.14 -2.79
N LYS A 447 24.51 10.52 -1.62
CA LYS A 447 23.56 10.65 -0.53
C LYS A 447 23.60 12.05 0.09
N ILE A 448 22.43 12.59 0.43
CA ILE A 448 22.25 13.87 1.13
C ILE A 448 21.68 13.61 2.54
N GLN A 449 22.00 14.50 3.47
CA GLN A 449 21.45 14.46 4.82
C GLN A 449 20.03 15.03 4.88
N ILE A 450 19.18 14.37 5.65
CA ILE A 450 17.81 14.79 5.96
C ILE A 450 17.84 16.00 6.90
N SER A 451 16.91 16.91 6.70
CA SER A 451 16.70 18.09 7.51
C SER A 451 16.21 17.76 8.92
N HIS A 452 16.62 18.55 9.91
CA HIS A 452 16.04 18.50 11.25
C HIS A 452 14.55 18.87 11.28
N TYR A 453 14.09 19.66 10.31
CA TYR A 453 12.68 20.00 10.18
C TYR A 453 11.84 18.79 9.76
N SER A 454 12.40 17.85 9.00
CA SER A 454 11.74 16.60 8.63
C SER A 454 11.53 15.69 9.83
N VAL A 455 12.50 15.63 10.75
CA VAL A 455 12.37 14.91 12.03
C VAL A 455 11.26 15.54 12.88
N SER A 456 11.26 16.88 12.99
CA SER A 456 10.22 17.60 13.74
C SER A 456 8.81 17.42 13.14
N GLN A 457 8.71 17.32 11.81
CA GLN A 457 7.45 17.02 11.13
C GLN A 457 6.99 15.59 11.36
N ALA A 458 7.92 14.62 11.38
CA ALA A 458 7.60 13.25 11.75
C ALA A 458 7.05 13.18 13.18
N ASP A 459 7.67 13.85 14.15
CA ASP A 459 7.17 13.95 15.52
C ASP A 459 5.72 14.49 15.57
N HIS A 460 5.48 15.61 14.88
CA HIS A 460 4.17 16.25 14.86
C HIS A 460 3.10 15.41 14.14
N LEU A 461 3.46 14.72 13.06
CA LEU A 461 2.55 13.81 12.38
C LEU A 461 2.15 12.66 13.32
N LEU A 462 3.15 12.00 13.90
CA LEU A 462 2.96 10.77 14.67
C LEU A 462 2.29 11.01 16.03
N SER A 463 2.32 12.23 16.57
CA SER A 463 1.59 12.56 17.81
C SER A 463 0.07 12.36 17.72
N ASN A 464 -0.48 12.27 16.50
CA ASN A 464 -1.90 12.03 16.25
C ASN A 464 -2.27 10.54 16.16
N TYR A 465 -1.28 9.64 16.28
CA TYR A 465 -1.45 8.20 16.06
C TYR A 465 -1.08 7.39 17.31
N SER A 466 -1.25 6.06 17.23
CA SER A 466 -0.82 5.13 18.28
C SER A 466 0.66 5.39 18.66
N PRO A 467 1.03 5.36 19.95
CA PRO A 467 2.42 5.56 20.39
C PRO A 467 3.37 4.43 19.92
N LYS A 468 2.83 3.36 19.33
CA LYS A 468 3.63 2.33 18.65
C LYS A 468 4.15 2.77 17.30
N PHE A 469 3.54 3.77 16.67
CA PHE A 469 4.16 4.45 15.54
C PHE A 469 5.29 5.32 16.05
N SER A 470 6.49 5.09 15.50
CA SER A 470 7.67 5.88 15.81
C SER A 470 8.50 6.05 14.54
N TYR A 471 9.71 6.55 14.67
CA TYR A 471 10.67 6.58 13.58
C TYR A 471 12.07 6.25 14.07
N VAL A 472 12.89 5.76 13.13
CA VAL A 472 14.33 5.62 13.29
C VAL A 472 15.00 6.66 12.42
N GLU A 473 15.89 7.42 13.03
CA GLU A 473 16.78 8.36 12.39
C GLU A 473 18.21 8.03 12.83
N ARG A 474 19.14 7.99 11.86
CA ARG A 474 20.56 7.76 12.15
C ARG A 474 21.42 8.67 11.29
N ASP A 475 22.19 9.54 11.94
CA ASP A 475 23.18 10.45 11.34
C ASP A 475 22.62 11.32 10.20
N ARG A 476 21.32 11.59 10.24
CA ARG A 476 20.49 12.22 9.20
C ARG A 476 20.59 11.51 7.85
N ALA A 477 21.02 10.27 7.85
CA ALA A 477 21.25 9.52 6.63
C ALA A 477 19.92 9.00 6.07
N TYR A 478 18.97 8.62 6.91
CA TYR A 478 17.67 8.14 6.49
C TYR A 478 16.66 8.41 7.60
N LEU A 479 15.39 8.41 7.23
CA LEU A 479 14.29 8.56 8.17
C LEU A 479 13.26 7.47 7.85
N SER A 480 13.06 6.56 8.81
CA SER A 480 12.22 5.39 8.62
C SER A 480 11.09 5.35 9.62
N ILE A 481 9.85 5.28 9.15
CA ILE A 481 8.70 5.09 10.04
C ILE A 481 8.67 3.64 10.52
N THR A 482 8.38 3.45 11.80
CA THR A 482 8.33 2.13 12.43
C THR A 482 6.98 1.84 13.06
N TRP A 483 6.69 0.55 13.18
CA TRP A 483 5.68 0.03 14.10
C TRP A 483 6.39 -0.84 15.15
N GLY A 484 6.52 -0.32 16.37
CA GLY A 484 7.46 -0.86 17.36
C GLY A 484 8.89 -0.86 16.80
N GLU A 485 9.54 -2.01 16.83
CA GLU A 485 10.92 -2.20 16.35
C GLU A 485 11.02 -2.46 14.84
N VAL A 486 9.89 -2.58 14.13
CA VAL A 486 9.88 -2.91 12.70
C VAL A 486 9.80 -1.63 11.88
N GLU A 487 10.88 -1.31 11.17
CA GLU A 487 10.87 -0.28 10.13
C GLU A 487 9.96 -0.71 8.95
N VAL A 488 9.11 0.21 8.47
CA VAL A 488 8.09 -0.10 7.45
C VAL A 488 8.35 0.64 6.14
N ILE A 489 8.59 1.96 6.19
CA ILE A 489 8.95 2.77 5.02
C ILE A 489 10.16 3.61 5.39
N THR A 490 11.15 3.63 4.51
CA THR A 490 12.37 4.42 4.65
C THR A 490 12.43 5.51 3.60
N VAL A 491 12.72 6.75 4.02
CA VAL A 491 12.99 7.90 3.14
C VAL A 491 14.49 8.20 3.12
N THR A 492 15.02 8.44 1.91
CA THR A 492 16.42 8.84 1.65
C THR A 492 16.49 9.92 0.57
N LEU A 493 17.59 10.68 0.56
CA LEU A 493 17.81 11.83 -0.31
C LEU A 493 19.12 11.71 -1.09
N TRP A 494 19.11 12.20 -2.32
CA TRP A 494 20.19 12.01 -3.28
C TRP A 494 20.35 13.20 -4.24
N HIS A 495 21.55 13.38 -4.79
CA HIS A 495 21.82 14.32 -5.91
C HIS A 495 22.67 13.67 -7.00
#